data_AF-A0A3B9UEP1-F1
#
_entry.id   AF-A0A3B9UEP1-F1
#
_cell.length_a   1.000
_cell.length_b   1.000
_cell.length_c   1.000
_cell.angle_alpha   90.00
_cell.angle_beta   90.00
_cell.angle_gamma   90.00
#
_symmetry.space_group_name_H-M   'P 1'
#
loop_
_entity.id
_entity.type
_entity.pdbx_description
1 polymer ?
#
loop_
_entity_poly.entity_id
_entity_poly.type
_entity_poly.pdbx_seq_one_letter_code
_entity_poly.pdbx_strand_id
1 'polypeptide(L)'
;MVDALKSLLYAEASRPWTFLELGFWIFFAVVLMGFAGLERRLALRNAYLMLASWFFYYHTSQWYVVLLIFTTAVDFGVGHALHRTQRSILRKLLLAVSIVSNLGVLFFFKYAYFAAEVWNDLTGMAWSPTPFWAGWANGQLGTNFVEDVILLPVGISFYTFQCLSYTIDIYRRNLEPVRRFTDFAFYVSFFP
;
A
#
# COMPACT_ATOMS: atom_id res chain seq x y z
N MET A 1 -13.07 -30.45 -13.54
CA MET A 1 -12.92 -29.08 -14.09
C MET A 1 -13.04 -28.03 -13.00
N VAL A 2 -14.06 -28.08 -12.13
CA VAL A 2 -14.18 -27.19 -10.96
C VAL A 2 -13.05 -27.43 -9.93
N ASP A 3 -12.65 -28.69 -9.71
CA ASP A 3 -11.56 -28.99 -8.75
C ASP A 3 -10.17 -28.62 -9.26
N ALA A 4 -9.96 -28.62 -10.59
CA ALA A 4 -8.74 -28.10 -11.20
C ALA A 4 -8.66 -26.56 -11.10
N LEU A 5 -9.81 -25.89 -11.16
CA LEU A 5 -9.91 -24.44 -10.96
C LEU A 5 -9.72 -24.07 -9.48
N LYS A 6 -10.28 -24.89 -8.57
CA LYS A 6 -10.06 -24.74 -7.14
C LYS A 6 -8.61 -25.04 -6.78
N SER A 7 -7.97 -26.06 -7.34
CA SER A 7 -6.55 -26.31 -7.12
C SER A 7 -5.69 -25.21 -7.74
N LEU A 8 -6.11 -24.52 -8.80
CA LEU A 8 -5.37 -23.37 -9.35
C LEU A 8 -5.54 -22.09 -8.53
N LEU A 9 -6.71 -21.91 -7.89
CA LEU A 9 -7.03 -20.77 -7.02
C LEU A 9 -6.60 -20.96 -5.56
N TYR A 10 -6.49 -22.21 -5.10
CA TYR A 10 -6.13 -22.61 -3.73
C TYR A 10 -4.81 -23.42 -3.67
N ALA A 11 -4.04 -23.52 -4.77
CA ALA A 11 -2.69 -24.10 -4.72
C ALA A 11 -1.81 -23.17 -3.89
N GLU A 12 -1.71 -23.56 -2.63
CA GLU A 12 -0.64 -23.28 -1.69
C GLU A 12 -0.36 -21.80 -1.47
N ALA A 13 -0.72 -21.35 -0.27
CA ALA A 13 -0.23 -20.13 0.38
C ALA A 13 1.32 -20.03 0.50
N SER A 14 2.08 -20.92 -0.16
CA SER A 14 3.54 -20.97 -0.19
C SER A 14 4.16 -20.69 -1.57
N ARG A 15 3.36 -20.53 -2.65
CA ARG A 15 3.91 -20.14 -3.96
C ARG A 15 3.58 -18.68 -4.30
N PRO A 16 4.56 -17.76 -4.22
CA PRO A 16 4.33 -16.39 -4.66
C PRO A 16 3.96 -16.37 -6.15
N TRP A 17 2.96 -15.56 -6.53
CA TRP A 17 2.58 -15.30 -7.93
C TRP A 17 3.68 -14.51 -8.64
N THR A 18 4.78 -15.20 -8.91
CA THR A 18 5.91 -14.68 -9.66
C THR A 18 5.61 -14.76 -11.16
N PHE A 19 6.35 -13.99 -11.95
CA PHE A 19 6.28 -14.00 -13.43
C PHE A 19 6.58 -15.37 -14.07
N LEU A 20 7.07 -16.34 -13.29
CA LEU A 20 7.33 -17.71 -13.72
C LEU A 20 6.08 -18.60 -13.62
N GLU A 21 5.11 -18.23 -12.79
CA GLU A 21 3.93 -19.04 -12.53
C GLU A 21 2.82 -18.74 -13.55
N LEU A 22 2.11 -19.78 -13.98
CA LEU A 22 1.03 -19.67 -14.95
C LEU A 22 -0.12 -18.79 -14.43
N GLY A 23 -0.35 -18.78 -13.11
CA GLY A 23 -1.37 -17.96 -12.45
C GLY A 23 -1.20 -16.47 -12.73
N PHE A 24 0.05 -15.98 -12.72
CA PHE A 24 0.35 -14.58 -13.05
C PHE A 24 -0.07 -14.23 -14.49
N TRP A 25 0.30 -15.06 -15.47
CA TRP A 25 -0.04 -14.82 -16.87
C TRP A 25 -1.54 -14.90 -17.16
N ILE A 26 -2.26 -15.80 -16.49
CA ILE A 26 -3.73 -15.87 -16.57
C ILE A 26 -4.35 -14.59 -16.00
N PHE A 27 -3.92 -14.17 -14.82
CA PHE A 27 -4.36 -12.92 -14.21
C PHE A 27 -4.08 -11.72 -15.12
N PHE A 28 -2.86 -11.60 -15.62
CA PHE A 28 -2.45 -10.54 -16.53
C PHE A 28 -3.28 -10.52 -17.81
N ALA A 29 -3.55 -11.68 -18.42
CA ALA A 29 -4.43 -11.78 -19.59
C ALA A 29 -5.86 -11.30 -19.29
N VAL A 30 -6.41 -11.65 -18.13
CA VAL A 30 -7.72 -11.16 -17.67
C VAL A 30 -7.71 -9.64 -17.52
N VAL A 31 -6.67 -9.09 -16.88
CA VAL A 31 -6.49 -7.63 -16.72
C VAL A 31 -6.42 -6.93 -18.08
N LEU A 32 -5.67 -7.47 -19.04
CA LEU A 32 -5.58 -6.90 -20.38
C LEU A 32 -6.90 -6.97 -21.15
N MET A 33 -7.64 -8.09 -21.06
CA MET A 33 -8.95 -8.22 -21.69
C MET A 33 -9.95 -7.21 -21.10
N GLY A 34 -9.97 -7.05 -19.78
CA GLY A 34 -10.80 -6.05 -19.12
C GLY A 34 -10.42 -4.62 -19.48
N PHE A 35 -9.11 -4.33 -19.55
CA PHE A 35 -8.59 -3.04 -20.00
C PHE A 35 -9.03 -2.71 -21.43
N ALA A 36 -8.89 -3.65 -22.37
CA ALA A 36 -9.29 -3.47 -23.76
C ALA A 36 -10.82 -3.27 -23.90
N GLY A 37 -11.63 -4.02 -23.14
CA GLY A 37 -13.08 -3.88 -23.15
C GLY A 37 -13.60 -2.57 -22.54
N LEU A 38 -12.86 -1.99 -21.58
CA LEU A 38 -13.25 -0.79 -20.84
C LEU A 38 -12.61 0.50 -21.35
N GLU A 39 -11.86 0.44 -22.45
CA GLU A 39 -11.08 1.57 -23.00
C GLU A 39 -11.91 2.85 -23.16
N ARG A 40 -13.16 2.71 -23.63
CA ARG A 40 -14.06 3.85 -23.91
C ARG A 40 -14.63 4.52 -22.65
N ARG A 41 -14.52 3.89 -21.47
CA ARG A 41 -15.09 4.40 -20.21
C ARG A 41 -14.00 4.58 -19.15
N LEU A 42 -13.31 5.71 -19.21
CA LEU A 42 -12.17 6.04 -18.33
C LEU A 42 -12.42 5.76 -16.84
N ALA A 43 -13.59 6.11 -16.32
CA ALA A 43 -13.92 5.89 -14.91
C ALA A 43 -13.97 4.39 -14.55
N LEU A 44 -14.63 3.58 -15.39
CA LEU A 44 -14.73 2.13 -15.17
C LEU A 44 -13.39 1.45 -15.39
N ARG A 45 -12.61 1.91 -16.37
CA ARG A 45 -11.26 1.43 -16.61
C ARG A 45 -10.36 1.65 -15.39
N ASN A 46 -10.34 2.86 -14.83
CA ASN A 46 -9.52 3.17 -13.67
C ASN A 46 -9.99 2.40 -12.42
N ALA A 47 -11.30 2.26 -12.21
CA ALA A 47 -11.84 1.45 -11.13
C ALA A 47 -11.48 -0.05 -11.29
N TYR A 48 -11.56 -0.57 -12.51
CA TYR A 48 -11.18 -1.96 -12.82
C TYR A 48 -9.69 -2.20 -12.55
N LEU A 49 -8.82 -1.32 -13.05
CA LEU A 49 -7.38 -1.44 -12.84
C LEU A 49 -7.01 -1.26 -11.37
N MET A 50 -7.65 -0.33 -10.65
CA MET A 50 -7.49 -0.18 -9.20
C MET A 50 -7.82 -1.48 -8.47
N LEU A 51 -8.98 -2.10 -8.76
CA LEU A 51 -9.38 -3.35 -8.13
C LEU A 51 -8.44 -4.51 -8.47
N ALA A 52 -7.99 -4.60 -9.73
CA ALA A 52 -7.02 -5.60 -10.15
C ALA A 52 -5.68 -5.41 -9.42
N SER A 53 -5.19 -4.18 -9.31
CA SER A 53 -3.98 -3.84 -8.58
C SER A 53 -4.08 -4.14 -7.09
N TRP A 54 -5.20 -3.80 -6.44
CA TRP A 54 -5.41 -4.14 -5.03
C TRP A 54 -5.52 -5.63 -4.79
N PHE A 55 -6.16 -6.38 -5.70
CA PHE A 55 -6.21 -7.83 -5.64
C PHE A 55 -4.82 -8.46 -5.75
N PHE A 56 -4.03 -8.00 -6.73
CA PHE A 56 -2.65 -8.46 -6.89
C PHE A 56 -1.78 -8.11 -5.67
N TYR A 57 -1.93 -6.90 -5.14
CA TYR A 57 -1.22 -6.47 -3.94
C TYR A 57 -1.62 -7.30 -2.72
N TYR A 58 -2.89 -7.61 -2.54
CA TYR A 58 -3.36 -8.49 -1.48
C TYR A 58 -2.76 -9.89 -1.60
N HIS A 59 -2.62 -10.42 -2.82
CA HIS A 59 -2.01 -11.73 -3.00
C HIS A 59 -0.51 -11.73 -2.63
N THR A 60 0.21 -10.66 -2.97
CA THR A 60 1.66 -10.54 -2.75
C THR A 60 2.02 -10.08 -1.33
N SER A 61 1.25 -9.17 -0.74
CA SER A 61 1.53 -8.50 0.55
C SER A 61 0.40 -8.65 1.58
N GLN A 62 -0.56 -9.55 1.34
CA GLN A 62 -1.60 -9.93 2.29
C GLN A 62 -2.36 -8.71 2.85
N TRP A 63 -2.53 -8.65 4.17
CA TRP A 63 -3.29 -7.62 4.87
C TRP A 63 -2.69 -6.21 4.78
N TYR A 64 -1.45 -6.05 4.33
CA TYR A 64 -0.86 -4.73 4.14
C TYR A 64 -1.56 -3.91 3.04
N VAL A 65 -2.47 -4.50 2.26
CA VAL A 65 -3.35 -3.76 1.34
C VAL A 65 -4.18 -2.71 2.08
N VAL A 66 -4.54 -2.97 3.34
CA VAL A 66 -5.28 -2.01 4.18
C VAL A 66 -4.44 -0.78 4.44
N LEU A 67 -3.13 -0.96 4.64
CA LEU A 67 -2.20 0.15 4.84
C LEU A 67 -2.06 0.98 3.56
N LEU A 68 -1.96 0.33 2.38
CA LEU A 68 -1.95 1.02 1.10
C LEU A 68 -3.23 1.84 0.88
N ILE A 69 -4.40 1.25 1.14
CA ILE A 69 -5.69 1.94 1.03
C ILE A 69 -5.77 3.12 2.02
N PHE A 70 -5.31 2.91 3.26
CA PHE A 70 -5.30 3.93 4.28
C PHE A 70 -4.41 5.12 3.89
N THR A 71 -3.15 4.88 3.49
CA THR A 71 -2.23 5.92 3.02
C THR A 71 -2.82 6.67 1.83
N THR A 72 -3.38 5.94 0.86
CA THR A 72 -4.06 6.54 -0.29
C THR A 72 -5.22 7.45 0.13
N ALA A 73 -6.06 7.01 1.08
CA ALA A 73 -7.20 7.80 1.54
C ALA A 73 -6.77 9.07 2.30
N VAL A 74 -5.75 8.95 3.16
CA VAL A 74 -5.19 10.08 3.90
C VAL A 74 -4.63 11.12 2.93
N ASP A 75 -3.77 10.73 1.99
CA ASP A 75 -3.13 11.68 1.07
C ASP A 75 -4.09 12.27 0.05
N PHE A 76 -5.11 11.52 -0.38
CA PHE A 76 -6.20 12.05 -1.19
C PHE A 76 -6.94 13.17 -0.45
N GLY A 77 -7.33 12.92 0.80
CA GLY A 77 -8.00 13.89 1.67
C GLY A 77 -7.13 15.11 1.95
N VAL A 78 -5.86 14.89 2.29
CA VAL A 78 -4.87 15.95 2.54
C VAL A 78 -4.64 16.80 1.30
N GLY A 79 -4.51 16.19 0.12
CA GLY A 79 -4.36 16.91 -1.15
C GLY A 79 -5.54 17.87 -1.43
N HIS A 80 -6.77 17.40 -1.23
CA HIS A 80 -7.95 18.27 -1.37
C HIS A 80 -8.03 19.36 -0.30
N ALA A 81 -7.71 19.03 0.96
CA ALA A 81 -7.68 19.99 2.06
C ALA A 81 -6.62 21.08 1.82
N LEU A 82 -5.43 20.69 1.34
CA LEU A 82 -4.36 21.60 0.94
C LEU A 82 -4.83 22.57 -0.14
N HIS A 83 -5.50 22.07 -1.18
CA HIS A 83 -5.97 22.91 -2.28
C HIS A 83 -7.00 23.96 -1.82
N ARG A 84 -7.95 23.58 -0.94
CA ARG A 84 -8.99 24.50 -0.42
C ARG A 84 -8.45 25.52 0.58
N THR A 85 -7.36 25.20 1.29
CA THR A 85 -6.85 26.00 2.40
C THR A 85 -5.91 27.10 1.92
N GLN A 86 -6.25 28.36 2.21
CA GLN A 86 -5.41 29.53 1.91
C GLN A 86 -4.45 29.91 3.07
N ARG A 87 -4.81 29.58 4.32
CA ARG A 87 -3.98 29.90 5.49
C ARG A 87 -2.67 29.12 5.48
N SER A 88 -1.53 29.82 5.46
CA SER A 88 -0.19 29.23 5.38
C SER A 88 0.10 28.22 6.50
N ILE A 89 -0.30 28.52 7.74
CA ILE A 89 -0.08 27.63 8.90
C ILE A 89 -0.81 26.30 8.72
N LEU A 90 -2.10 26.33 8.36
CA LEU A 90 -2.89 25.13 8.16
C LEU A 90 -2.36 24.29 6.99
N ARG A 91 -1.91 24.93 5.90
CA ARG A 91 -1.26 24.21 4.79
C ARG A 91 0.01 23.47 5.24
N LYS A 92 0.84 24.11 6.07
CA LYS A 92 2.05 23.48 6.63
C LYS A 92 1.71 22.31 7.54
N LEU A 93 0.67 22.43 8.38
CA LEU A 93 0.21 21.34 9.24
C LEU A 93 -0.34 20.17 8.42
N LEU A 94 -1.15 20.42 7.39
CA LEU A 94 -1.67 19.39 6.50
C LEU A 94 -0.52 18.64 5.77
N LEU A 95 0.46 19.39 5.27
CA LEU A 95 1.65 18.79 4.67
C LEU A 95 2.44 17.97 5.70
N ALA A 96 2.62 18.48 6.92
CA ALA A 96 3.32 17.76 7.98
C ALA A 96 2.60 16.45 8.35
N VAL A 97 1.26 16.43 8.39
CA VAL A 97 0.48 15.21 8.60
C VAL A 97 0.76 14.18 7.51
N SER A 98 0.75 14.56 6.23
CA SER A 98 1.07 13.67 5.12
C SER A 98 2.51 13.15 5.21
N ILE A 99 3.49 14.03 5.45
CA ILE A 99 4.91 13.65 5.55
C ILE A 99 5.14 12.70 6.73
N VAL A 100 4.63 13.03 7.92
CA VAL A 100 4.85 12.25 9.14
C VAL A 100 4.14 10.90 9.05
N SER A 101 2.93 10.83 8.49
CA SER A 101 2.23 9.55 8.31
C SER A 101 2.96 8.64 7.32
N ASN A 102 3.34 9.16 6.16
CA ASN A 102 4.06 8.41 5.12
C ASN A 102 5.44 7.96 5.58
N LEU A 103 6.26 8.87 6.10
CA LEU A 103 7.61 8.55 6.58
C LEU A 103 7.58 7.71 7.85
N GLY A 104 6.58 7.88 8.72
CA GLY A 104 6.39 7.08 9.91
C GLY A 104 6.11 5.61 9.58
N VAL A 105 5.20 5.37 8.63
CA VAL A 105 4.96 4.02 8.08
C VAL A 105 6.23 3.45 7.45
N LEU A 106 6.90 4.22 6.59
CA LEU A 106 8.14 3.75 5.96
C LEU A 106 9.25 3.44 6.98
N PHE A 107 9.42 4.29 7.99
CA PHE A 107 10.39 4.10 9.07
C PHE A 107 10.09 2.83 9.86
N PHE A 108 8.83 2.65 10.27
CA PHE A 108 8.41 1.47 11.01
C PHE A 108 8.70 0.17 10.24
N PHE A 109 8.32 0.10 8.96
CA PHE A 109 8.48 -1.14 8.19
C PHE A 109 9.91 -1.40 7.71
N LYS A 110 10.69 -0.35 7.43
CA LYS A 110 12.01 -0.50 6.78
C LYS A 110 13.19 -0.31 7.72
N TYR A 111 13.04 0.49 8.78
CA TYR A 111 14.16 0.93 9.61
C TYR A 111 14.00 0.58 11.09
N ALA A 112 12.84 0.07 11.54
CA ALA A 112 12.62 -0.23 12.95
C ALA A 112 13.61 -1.26 13.51
N TYR A 113 13.89 -2.36 12.80
CA TYR A 113 14.86 -3.35 13.25
C TYR A 113 16.28 -2.81 13.30
N PHE A 114 16.70 -2.07 12.28
CA PHE A 114 18.00 -1.41 12.27
C PHE A 114 18.14 -0.42 13.44
N ALA A 115 17.09 0.37 13.71
CA ALA A 115 17.09 1.29 14.84
C ALA A 115 17.13 0.56 16.19
N ALA A 116 16.45 -0.58 16.31
CA ALA A 116 16.50 -1.42 17.50
C ALA A 116 17.88 -2.06 17.70
N GLU A 117 18.51 -2.54 16.64
CA GLU A 117 19.85 -3.11 16.68
C GLU A 117 20.87 -2.08 17.18
N VAL A 118 20.88 -0.87 16.60
CA VAL A 118 21.73 0.24 17.06
C VAL A 118 21.44 0.58 18.53
N TRP A 119 20.18 0.57 18.95
CA TRP A 119 19.82 0.85 20.34
C TRP A 119 20.31 -0.24 21.31
N ASN A 120 20.16 -1.50 20.93
CA ASN A 120 20.58 -2.65 21.72
C ASN A 120 22.09 -2.68 21.88
N ASP A 121 22.84 -2.38 20.82
CA ASP A 121 24.30 -2.29 20.84
C ASP A 121 24.81 -1.18 21.75
N LEU A 122 24.10 -0.04 21.80
CA LEU A 122 24.47 1.10 22.64
C LEU A 122 24.08 0.94 24.11
N THR A 123 22.98 0.24 24.40
CA THR A 123 22.39 0.21 25.75
C THR A 123 22.51 -1.14 26.46
N GLY A 124 22.86 -2.21 25.73
CA GLY A 124 22.84 -3.58 26.22
C GLY A 124 21.42 -4.09 26.55
N MET A 125 20.37 -3.34 26.22
CA MET A 125 18.99 -3.75 26.38
C MET A 125 18.59 -4.63 25.19
N ALA A 126 17.84 -5.71 25.42
CA ALA A 126 17.32 -6.57 24.35
C ALA A 126 15.90 -6.11 23.95
N TRP A 127 15.80 -4.95 23.30
CA TRP A 127 14.52 -4.46 22.80
C TRP A 127 14.33 -4.86 21.33
N SER A 128 13.16 -5.39 21.00
CA SER A 128 12.79 -5.71 19.60
C SER A 128 11.49 -4.98 19.25
N PRO A 129 11.39 -4.34 18.07
CA PRO A 129 10.15 -3.73 17.63
C PRO A 129 9.13 -4.83 17.36
N THR A 130 8.11 -4.91 18.20
CA THR A 130 6.95 -5.76 17.93
C THR A 130 5.85 -4.92 17.28
N PRO A 131 5.20 -5.43 16.22
CA PRO A 131 4.06 -4.72 15.64
C PRO A 131 2.96 -4.58 16.68
N PHE A 132 2.47 -3.36 16.93
CA PHE A 132 1.43 -3.13 17.93
C PHE A 132 0.13 -3.90 17.64
N TRP A 133 -0.12 -4.23 16.37
CA TRP A 133 -1.25 -5.04 15.93
C TRP A 133 -1.03 -6.55 16.10
N ALA A 134 0.21 -7.03 16.28
CA ALA A 134 0.50 -8.45 16.40
C ALA A 134 -0.20 -9.06 17.62
N GLY A 135 -0.19 -8.38 18.77
CA GLY A 135 -0.89 -8.82 19.98
C GLY A 135 -2.41 -8.87 19.81
N TRP A 136 -3.01 -7.86 19.17
CA TRP A 136 -4.45 -7.82 18.89
C TRP A 136 -4.87 -8.89 17.87
N ALA A 137 -4.12 -9.03 16.78
CA ALA A 137 -4.39 -10.00 15.72
C ALA A 137 -4.28 -11.44 16.24
N ASN A 138 -3.25 -11.75 17.03
CA ASN A 138 -3.07 -13.05 17.66
C ASN A 138 -4.20 -13.37 18.65
N GLY A 139 -4.65 -12.37 19.42
CA GLY A 139 -5.77 -12.52 20.35
C GLY A 139 -7.12 -12.76 19.67
N GLN A 140 -7.36 -12.18 18.49
CA GLN A 140 -8.61 -12.34 17.73
C GLN A 140 -8.63 -13.60 16.85
N LEU A 141 -7.49 -13.98 16.29
CA LEU A 141 -7.38 -15.12 15.37
C LEU A 141 -7.07 -16.44 16.07
N GLY A 142 -6.77 -16.43 17.38
CA GLY A 142 -6.41 -17.63 18.14
C GLY A 142 -5.08 -18.24 17.68
N THR A 143 -4.25 -17.44 17.03
CA THR A 143 -2.98 -17.83 16.42
C THR A 143 -1.82 -17.23 17.18
N ASN A 144 -0.69 -17.93 17.22
CA ASN A 144 0.59 -17.36 17.66
C ASN A 144 1.40 -16.97 16.42
N PHE A 145 0.93 -16.01 15.62
CA PHE A 145 1.77 -15.42 14.58
C PHE A 145 2.84 -14.58 15.27
N VAL A 146 3.95 -15.23 15.57
CA VAL A 146 5.22 -14.56 15.83
C VAL A 146 5.82 -14.32 14.45
N GLU A 147 5.40 -13.24 13.80
CA GLU A 147 6.21 -12.69 12.71
C GLU A 147 7.44 -12.05 13.37
N ASP A 148 8.49 -12.84 13.57
CA ASP A 148 9.77 -12.38 14.12
C ASP A 148 10.40 -11.26 13.26
N VAL A 149 9.92 -11.13 12.02
CA VAL A 149 10.35 -10.12 11.06
C VAL A 149 9.10 -9.45 10.47
N ILE A 150 8.95 -8.15 10.68
CA ILE A 150 8.02 -7.30 9.93
C ILE A 150 8.27 -7.55 8.43
N LEU A 151 7.35 -8.26 7.79
CA LEU A 151 7.38 -8.47 6.34
C LEU A 151 7.18 -7.13 5.65
N LEU A 152 8.19 -6.72 4.87
CA LEU A 152 8.15 -5.51 4.09
C LEU A 152 7.07 -5.63 3.01
N PRO A 153 6.05 -4.75 2.99
CA PRO A 153 5.07 -4.74 1.92
C PRO A 153 5.77 -4.40 0.62
N VAL A 154 5.46 -5.15 -0.44
CA VAL A 154 6.08 -4.94 -1.74
C VAL A 154 5.73 -3.53 -2.22
N GLY A 155 6.76 -2.76 -2.56
CA GLY A 155 6.57 -1.40 -3.07
C GLY A 155 6.21 -0.35 -2.02
N ILE A 156 6.37 -0.61 -0.70
CA ILE A 156 6.14 0.41 0.35
C ILE A 156 6.86 1.73 0.10
N SER A 157 8.13 1.68 -0.28
CA SER A 157 8.87 2.89 -0.62
C SER A 157 8.25 3.62 -1.82
N PHE A 158 7.80 2.89 -2.84
CA PHE A 158 7.30 3.46 -4.08
C PHE A 158 5.99 4.22 -3.87
N TYR A 159 4.97 3.58 -3.30
CA TYR A 159 3.69 4.26 -3.08
C TYR A 159 3.81 5.38 -2.03
N THR A 160 4.69 5.21 -1.03
CA THR A 160 5.00 6.28 -0.07
C THR A 160 5.58 7.51 -0.76
N PHE A 161 6.57 7.34 -1.64
CA PHE A 161 7.16 8.47 -2.36
C PHE A 161 6.17 9.09 -3.36
N GLN A 162 5.33 8.30 -4.03
CA GLN A 162 4.25 8.83 -4.88
C GLN A 162 3.27 9.71 -4.09
N CYS A 163 2.82 9.25 -2.92
CA CYS A 163 1.95 10.02 -2.03
C CYS A 163 2.61 11.31 -1.54
N LEU A 164 3.88 11.24 -1.11
CA LEU A 164 4.66 12.40 -0.71
C LEU A 164 4.82 13.42 -1.84
N SER A 165 5.21 12.97 -3.04
CA SER A 165 5.32 13.82 -4.22
C SER A 165 3.98 14.51 -4.52
N TYR A 166 2.88 13.77 -4.49
CA TYR A 166 1.55 14.30 -4.71
C TYR A 166 1.19 15.43 -3.73
N THR A 167 1.34 15.23 -2.43
CA THR A 167 0.98 16.25 -1.43
C THR A 167 1.95 17.44 -1.42
N ILE A 168 3.24 17.22 -1.65
CA ILE A 168 4.25 18.28 -1.78
C ILE A 168 3.99 19.15 -2.99
N ASP A 169 3.67 18.56 -4.15
CA ASP A 169 3.43 19.32 -5.38
C ASP A 169 2.15 20.16 -5.30
N ILE A 170 1.10 19.65 -4.64
CA ILE A 170 -0.11 20.44 -4.33
C ILE A 170 0.20 21.56 -3.34
N TYR A 171 1.02 21.28 -2.31
CA TYR A 171 1.44 22.30 -1.36
C TYR A 171 2.20 23.43 -2.06
N ARG A 172 3.08 23.10 -3.01
CA ARG A 172 3.84 24.05 -3.84
C ARG A 172 3.01 24.74 -4.93
N ARG A 173 1.75 24.33 -5.11
CA ARG A 173 0.85 24.81 -6.18
C ARG A 173 1.34 24.46 -7.59
N ASN A 174 2.14 23.41 -7.73
CA ASN A 174 2.58 22.87 -9.02
C ASN A 174 1.56 21.89 -9.60
N LEU A 175 0.64 21.39 -8.78
CA LEU A 175 -0.34 20.36 -9.13
C LEU A 175 -1.71 20.69 -8.49
N GLU A 176 -2.79 20.45 -9.23
CA GLU A 176 -4.15 20.41 -8.68
C GLU A 176 -4.48 19.00 -8.17
N PRO A 177 -5.25 18.85 -7.07
CA PRO A 177 -5.60 17.54 -6.55
C PRO A 177 -6.43 16.73 -7.55
N VAL A 178 -6.15 15.44 -7.63
CA VAL A 178 -6.89 14.50 -8.48
C VAL A 178 -8.36 14.49 -8.06
N ARG A 179 -9.28 14.58 -9.03
CA ARG A 179 -10.71 14.78 -8.73
C ARG A 179 -11.42 13.55 -8.18
N ARG A 180 -10.98 12.34 -8.55
CA ARG A 180 -11.62 11.08 -8.20
C ARG A 180 -10.68 10.22 -7.38
N PHE A 181 -11.20 9.67 -6.29
CA PHE A 181 -10.45 8.75 -5.45
C PHE A 181 -9.94 7.53 -6.25
N THR A 182 -10.74 6.97 -7.16
CA THR A 182 -10.36 5.83 -7.99
C THR A 182 -9.13 6.10 -8.86
N ASP A 183 -9.00 7.33 -9.36
CA ASP A 183 -7.90 7.70 -10.25
C ASP A 183 -6.61 7.86 -9.45
N PHE A 184 -6.70 8.45 -8.26
CA PHE A 184 -5.56 8.55 -7.34
C PHE A 184 -5.16 7.18 -6.77
N ALA A 185 -6.13 6.39 -6.34
CA ALA A 185 -5.91 5.05 -5.82
C ALA A 185 -5.26 4.15 -6.87
N PHE A 186 -5.73 4.18 -8.12
CA PHE A 186 -5.09 3.50 -9.23
C PHE A 186 -3.63 3.97 -9.42
N TYR A 187 -3.37 5.28 -9.43
CA TYR A 187 -2.02 5.82 -9.57
C TYR A 187 -1.06 5.32 -8.48
N VAL A 188 -1.51 5.34 -7.22
CA VAL A 188 -0.72 4.90 -6.05
C VAL A 188 -0.52 3.39 -6.03
N SER A 189 -1.54 2.64 -6.47
CA SER A 189 -1.51 1.17 -6.45
C SER A 189 -1.05 0.56 -7.77
N PHE A 190 -0.59 1.33 -8.76
CA PHE A 190 -0.25 0.77 -10.06
C PHE A 190 1.04 -0.05 -9.96
N PHE A 191 0.88 -1.36 -9.80
CA PHE A 191 1.97 -2.34 -9.85
C PHE A 191 2.13 -2.84 -11.29
N PRO A 192 3.36 -2.78 -11.86
CA PRO A 192 3.66 -3.34 -13.18
C PRO A 192 3.64 -4.87 -13.18
#